data_AF-A0A329TXL2-F1
#
_entry.id   AF-A0A329TXL2-F1
#
_cell.length_a   1.000
_cell.length_b   1.000
_cell.length_c   1.000
_cell.angle_alpha   90.00
_cell.angle_beta   90.00
_cell.angle_gamma   90.00
#
_symmetry.space_group_name_H-M   'P 1'
#
loop_
_entity.id
_entity.type
_entity.pdbx_description
1 polymer ?
#
loop_
_entity_poly.entity_id
_entity_poly.type
_entity_poly.pdbx_seq_one_letter_code
_entity_poly.pdbx_strand_id
1 'polypeptide(L)'
;MKYAGMPMGMWVLFSGSFQKQLTAVLGYDAATARTITKKAKPQYRQIIRRLPEFEKADRFKMNIVNCAMLGAFILSMPQRPEV
;
A
#
# COMPACT_ATOMS: atom_id res chain seq x y z
N MET A 1 -15.43 1.32 -18.52
CA MET A 1 -14.00 0.92 -18.58
C MET A 1 -13.67 0.16 -17.31
N LYS A 2 -13.14 -1.07 -17.46
CA LYS A 2 -12.70 -1.92 -16.36
C LYS A 2 -11.69 -1.18 -15.49
N TYR A 3 -11.85 -1.25 -14.17
CA TYR A 3 -11.13 -0.45 -13.18
C TYR A 3 -9.73 -0.94 -12.83
N ALA A 4 -9.10 -1.71 -13.73
CA ALA A 4 -7.76 -2.29 -13.53
C ALA A 4 -6.67 -1.22 -13.24
N GLY A 5 -6.93 0.04 -13.57
CA GLY A 5 -6.03 1.16 -13.34
C GLY A 5 -6.05 1.75 -11.94
N MET A 6 -7.17 1.70 -11.19
CA MET A 6 -7.23 2.40 -9.89
C MET A 6 -6.21 1.84 -8.89
N PRO A 7 -6.14 0.53 -8.61
CA PRO A 7 -5.18 0.03 -7.62
C PRO A 7 -3.73 0.35 -8.00
N MET A 8 -3.39 0.33 -9.29
CA MET A 8 -2.07 0.74 -9.78
C MET A 8 -1.84 2.24 -9.66
N GLY A 9 -2.84 3.07 -9.96
CA GLY A 9 -2.80 4.52 -9.78
C GLY A 9 -2.61 4.91 -8.31
N MET A 10 -3.35 4.26 -7.41
CA MET A 10 -3.22 4.45 -5.95
C MET A 10 -1.81 4.11 -5.48
N TRP A 11 -1.23 3.01 -5.97
CA TRP A 11 0.16 2.66 -5.65
C TRP A 11 1.13 3.78 -6.08
N VAL A 12 1.02 4.26 -7.33
CA VAL A 12 1.89 5.32 -7.87
C VAL A 12 1.75 6.62 -7.08
N LEU A 13 0.53 6.99 -6.71
CA LEU A 13 0.27 8.23 -5.97
C LEU A 13 0.79 8.18 -4.53
N PHE A 14 0.62 7.06 -3.84
CA PHE A 14 0.82 7.02 -2.38
C PHE A 14 2.09 6.29 -1.92
N SER A 15 2.75 5.46 -2.73
CA SER A 15 3.87 4.62 -2.24
C SER A 15 5.04 5.45 -1.75
N GLY A 16 5.31 6.59 -2.39
CA GLY A 16 6.35 7.53 -1.96
C GLY A 16 6.04 8.20 -0.62
N SER A 17 4.76 8.52 -0.35
CA SER A 17 4.34 9.08 0.93
C SER A 17 4.54 8.07 2.06
N PHE A 18 4.07 6.83 1.87
CA PHE A 18 4.29 5.76 2.85
C PHE A 18 5.77 5.53 3.15
N GLN A 19 6.62 5.47 2.12
CA GLN A 19 8.07 5.31 2.32
C GLN A 19 8.66 6.44 3.17
N LYS A 20 8.23 7.70 2.97
CA LYS A 20 8.68 8.85 3.79
C LYS A 20 8.18 8.75 5.23
N GLN A 21 6.99 8.21 5.47
CA GLN A 21 6.47 8.05 6.84
C GLN A 21 7.14 6.90 7.60
N LEU A 22 7.64 5.87 6.91
CA LEU A 22 8.50 4.85 7.54
C LEU A 22 9.73 5.49 8.21
N THR A 23 10.30 6.53 7.60
CA THR A 23 11.44 7.24 8.18
C THR A 23 11.00 8.29 9.18
N ALA A 24 10.02 9.13 8.83
CA ALA A 24 9.65 10.29 9.63
C ALA A 24 8.87 9.95 10.92
N VAL A 25 8.07 8.88 10.89
CA VAL A 25 7.21 8.50 12.03
C VAL A 25 7.73 7.24 12.72
N LEU A 26 8.18 6.24 11.95
CA LEU A 26 8.62 4.96 12.51
C LEU A 26 10.15 4.86 12.69
N GLY A 27 10.90 5.91 12.34
CA GLY A 27 12.34 6.00 12.61
C GLY A 27 13.22 5.04 11.82
N TYR A 28 12.70 4.35 10.79
CA TYR A 28 13.51 3.49 9.94
C TYR A 28 14.53 4.31 9.13
N ASP A 29 15.70 3.74 8.88
CA ASP A 29 16.66 4.34 7.95
C ASP A 29 16.15 4.26 6.49
N ALA A 30 16.74 5.06 5.61
CA ALA A 30 16.31 5.16 4.22
C ALA A 30 16.47 3.84 3.42
N ALA A 31 17.48 3.02 3.75
CA ALA A 31 17.70 1.73 3.08
C ALA A 31 16.65 0.70 3.52
N THR A 32 16.33 0.66 4.81
CA THR A 32 15.26 -0.17 5.37
C THR A 32 13.89 0.25 4.81
N ALA A 33 13.58 1.56 4.78
CA ALA A 33 12.32 2.06 4.21
C ALA A 33 12.15 1.70 2.72
N ARG A 34 13.22 1.80 1.92
CA ARG A 34 13.23 1.35 0.51
C ARG A 34 12.99 -0.16 0.41
N THR A 35 13.58 -0.95 1.30
CA THR A 35 13.43 -2.41 1.33
C THR A 35 12.00 -2.82 1.67
N ILE A 36 11.39 -2.20 2.68
CA ILE A 36 9.98 -2.40 3.05
C ILE A 36 9.08 -2.04 1.86
N THR A 37 9.29 -0.87 1.25
CA THR A 37 8.47 -0.43 0.10
C THR A 37 8.56 -1.40 -1.09
N LYS A 38 9.75 -1.95 -1.37
CA LYS A 38 9.94 -2.99 -2.39
C LYS A 38 9.18 -4.28 -2.06
N LYS A 39 9.19 -4.72 -0.80
CA LYS A 39 8.44 -5.90 -0.32
C LYS A 39 6.93 -5.68 -0.31
N ALA A 40 6.47 -4.46 -0.05
CA ALA A 40 5.06 -4.11 0.01
C ALA A 40 4.37 -4.21 -1.36
N LYS A 41 5.07 -3.92 -2.46
CA LYS A 41 4.49 -3.97 -3.81
C LYS A 41 3.91 -5.33 -4.22
N PRO A 42 4.65 -6.46 -4.12
CA PRO A 42 4.09 -7.77 -4.41
C PRO A 42 2.99 -8.18 -3.42
N GLN A 43 3.11 -7.84 -2.13
CA GLN A 43 2.06 -8.11 -1.14
C GLN A 43 0.75 -7.38 -1.47
N TYR A 44 0.84 -6.08 -1.80
CA TYR A 44 -0.28 -5.27 -2.24
C TYR A 44 -0.97 -5.88 -3.46
N ARG A 45 -0.20 -6.29 -4.48
CA ARG A 45 -0.75 -6.98 -5.66
C ARG A 45 -1.48 -8.27 -5.29
N GLN A 46 -0.96 -9.04 -4.34
CA GLN A 46 -1.60 -10.28 -3.89
C GLN A 46 -2.93 -10.02 -3.17
N ILE A 47 -3.00 -8.96 -2.35
CA ILE A 47 -4.24 -8.55 -1.68
C ILE A 47 -5.26 -8.08 -2.73
N ILE A 48 -4.87 -7.17 -3.63
CA ILE A 48 -5.77 -6.62 -4.66
C ILE A 48 -6.32 -7.70 -5.59
N ARG A 49 -5.53 -8.71 -5.97
CA ARG A 49 -5.98 -9.83 -6.83
C ARG A 49 -7.10 -10.66 -6.22
N ARG A 50 -7.28 -10.60 -4.90
CA ARG A 50 -8.36 -11.31 -4.19
C ARG A 50 -9.63 -10.46 -4.04
N LEU A 51 -9.59 -9.18 -4.43
CA LEU A 51 -10.74 -8.29 -4.36
C LEU A 51 -11.60 -8.40 -5.61
N PRO A 52 -12.94 -8.26 -5.49
CA PRO A 52 -13.84 -8.19 -6.63
C PRO A 52 -13.56 -6.95 -7.49
N GLU A 53 -13.99 -6.98 -8.76
CA GLU A 53 -13.83 -5.84 -9.66
C GLU A 53 -14.52 -4.57 -9.13
N PHE A 54 -13.91 -3.44 -9.46
CA PHE A 54 -14.30 -2.13 -8.94
C PHE A 54 -15.21 -1.39 -9.93
N GLU A 55 -16.16 -0.62 -9.40
CA GLU A 55 -17.05 0.26 -10.17
C GLU A 55 -16.67 1.72 -9.88
N LYS A 56 -16.85 2.64 -10.84
CA LYS A 56 -16.22 3.96 -10.81
C LYS A 56 -16.71 4.92 -9.73
N ALA A 57 -17.91 4.71 -9.19
CA ALA A 57 -18.55 5.62 -8.23
C ALA A 57 -18.42 5.17 -6.76
N ASP A 58 -17.71 4.09 -6.49
CA ASP A 58 -17.72 3.45 -5.16
C ASP A 58 -16.57 3.96 -4.26
N ARG A 59 -16.88 4.94 -3.41
CA ARG A 59 -15.94 5.48 -2.40
C ARG A 59 -15.53 4.44 -1.37
N PHE A 60 -16.39 3.48 -1.04
CA PHE A 60 -16.07 2.43 -0.08
C PHE A 60 -14.95 1.55 -0.61
N LYS A 61 -14.95 1.26 -1.91
CA LYS A 61 -13.87 0.49 -2.52
C LYS A 61 -12.52 1.23 -2.57
N MET A 62 -12.49 2.56 -2.65
CA MET A 62 -11.23 3.32 -2.51
C MET A 62 -10.63 3.12 -1.11
N ASN A 63 -11.47 3.07 -0.08
CA ASN A 63 -11.01 2.74 1.28
C ASN A 63 -10.44 1.33 1.36
N ILE A 64 -11.05 0.34 0.68
CA ILE A 64 -10.50 -1.02 0.61
C ILE A 64 -9.10 -1.01 -0.01
N VAL A 65 -8.90 -0.27 -1.11
CA VAL A 65 -7.59 -0.15 -1.74
C VAL A 65 -6.56 0.51 -0.81
N ASN A 66 -6.96 1.56 -0.10
CA ASN A 66 -6.11 2.22 0.91
C ASN A 66 -5.74 1.28 2.06
N CYS A 67 -6.70 0.52 2.58
CA CYS A 67 -6.47 -0.49 3.61
C CYS A 67 -5.54 -1.60 3.11
N ALA A 68 -5.72 -2.07 1.87
CA ALA A 68 -4.84 -3.07 1.26
C ALA A 68 -3.40 -2.55 1.14
N MET A 69 -3.24 -1.26 0.79
CA MET A 69 -1.93 -0.63 0.71
C MET A 69 -1.26 -0.52 2.09
N LEU A 70 -1.97 0.00 3.09
CA LEU A 70 -1.49 0.07 4.47
C LEU A 70 -1.10 -1.32 4.99
N GLY A 71 -1.98 -2.32 4.81
CA GLY A 71 -1.74 -3.69 5.22
C GLY A 71 -0.50 -4.29 4.56
N ALA A 72 -0.28 -4.03 3.27
CA ALA A 72 0.92 -4.48 2.57
C ALA A 72 2.22 -3.84 3.11
N PHE A 73 2.18 -2.58 3.56
CA PHE A 73 3.32 -1.95 4.22
C PHE A 73 3.59 -2.60 5.57
N ILE A 74 2.57 -2.74 6.43
CA ILE A 74 2.71 -3.33 7.78
C ILE A 74 3.22 -4.78 7.69
N LEU A 75 2.69 -5.60 6.78
CA LEU A 75 3.12 -6.98 6.56
C LEU A 75 4.52 -7.09 5.94
N SER A 76 5.09 -6.00 5.47
CA SER A 76 6.45 -5.93 4.92
C SER A 76 7.48 -5.37 5.91
N MET A 77 7.04 -4.89 7.08
CA MET A 77 7.93 -4.37 8.12
C MET A 77 8.60 -5.52 8.87
N PRO A 78 9.86 -5.35 9.33
CA PRO A 78 10.54 -6.35 10.16
C PRO A 78 9.85 -6.51 11.52
N GLN A 79 9.31 -5.42 12.07
CA GLN A 79 8.51 -5.40 13.29
C GLN A 79 7.24 -4.58 13.04
N ARG A 80 6.10 -5.06 13.56
CA ARG A 80 4.83 -4.33 13.45
C ARG A 80 4.89 -3.08 14.35
N PRO A 81 4.31 -1.95 13.90
CA PRO A 81 4.27 -0.74 14.71
C PRO A 81 3.32 -0.92 15.90
N GLU A 82 3.64 -0.26 17.02
CA GLU A 82 2.88 -0.32 18.29
C GLU A 82 1.83 0.79 18.45
N VAL A 83 1.70 1.67 17.44
CA VAL A 83 0.74 2.79 17.40
C VAL A 83 -0.71 2.34 17.50
#